data_AF-A0A948Z8Z3-F1
#
_entry.id   AF-A0A948Z8Z3-F1
#
_cell.length_a   1.000
_cell.length_b   1.000
_cell.length_c   1.000
_cell.angle_alpha   90.00
_cell.angle_beta   90.00
_cell.angle_gamma   90.00
#
_symmetry.space_group_name_H-M   'P 1'
#
loop_
_entity.id
_entity.type
_entity.pdbx_description
1 polymer ?
#
loop_
_entity_poly.entity_id
_entity_poly.type
_entity_poly.pdbx_seq_one_letter_code
_entity_poly.pdbx_strand_id
1 'polypeptide(L)'
;MTTLLTTPTHDAGPVTSPTLISLNYEWDELVPRSAPLVAGWARRFPALSAADDLGDLLALIPSAPDAILGALLRLGAEGESVAWRTVLQAMLGKAVLLSAGSDERFAEAVSELWVAIAEYPVARRPRSIAANLAWGLRRRLAAGAGVAGPPPVAGNESTTELNAVSTLAQARSLGLLDDRDHHTLWLVYVAGLSSARAGAELGISPELVRYRCSRSLRRLAARADLLAA
;
A
#
# COMPACT_ATOMS: atom_id res chain seq x y z
N MET A 1 -26.85 3.47 50.02
CA MET A 1 -25.88 4.21 49.19
C MET A 1 -25.09 3.19 48.39
N THR A 2 -25.59 2.81 47.20
CA THR A 2 -24.97 1.81 46.33
C THR A 2 -24.69 2.47 44.99
N THR A 3 -23.43 2.81 44.76
CA THR A 3 -22.96 3.43 43.51
C THR A 3 -22.82 2.34 42.46
N LEU A 4 -23.68 2.36 41.44
CA LEU A 4 -23.51 1.56 40.22
C LEU A 4 -22.39 2.15 39.38
N LEU A 5 -21.33 1.37 39.19
CA LEU A 5 -20.28 1.64 38.21
C LEU A 5 -20.85 1.42 36.81
N THR A 6 -21.13 2.50 36.10
CA THR A 6 -21.40 2.49 34.67
C THR A 6 -20.09 2.25 33.92
N THR A 7 -19.89 1.05 33.42
CA THR A 7 -18.85 0.74 32.44
C THR A 7 -19.20 1.45 31.13
N PRO A 8 -18.31 2.26 30.52
CA PRO A 8 -18.56 2.78 29.19
C PRO A 8 -18.43 1.63 28.18
N THR A 9 -19.56 1.20 27.64
CA THR A 9 -19.64 0.37 26.44
C THR A 9 -19.00 1.17 25.30
N HIS A 10 -17.79 0.80 24.88
CA HIS A 10 -17.19 1.28 23.65
C HIS A 10 -17.98 0.68 22.49
N ASP A 11 -19.01 1.39 22.06
CA ASP A 11 -19.75 1.10 20.83
C ASP A 11 -18.81 1.40 19.66
N ALA A 12 -18.07 0.39 19.23
CA ALA A 12 -17.27 0.46 18.02
C ALA A 12 -18.24 0.41 16.83
N GLY A 13 -18.82 1.56 16.50
CA GLY A 13 -19.58 1.75 15.26
C GLY A 13 -18.74 1.30 14.05
N PRO A 14 -19.40 0.91 12.93
CA PRO A 14 -18.69 0.45 11.74
C PRO A 14 -17.67 1.52 11.33
N VAL A 15 -16.44 1.07 11.05
CA VAL A 15 -15.35 1.94 10.61
C VAL A 15 -15.76 2.60 9.29
N THR A 16 -16.30 3.80 9.33
CA THR A 16 -16.60 4.62 8.16
C THR A 16 -15.33 5.33 7.71
N SER A 17 -14.38 4.57 7.20
CA SER A 17 -13.15 5.09 6.58
C SER A 17 -13.46 5.62 5.17
N PRO A 18 -13.22 6.92 4.87
CA PRO A 18 -13.33 7.44 3.50
C PRO A 18 -12.44 6.70 2.51
N THR A 19 -11.26 6.24 2.96
CA THR A 19 -10.34 5.43 2.15
C THR A 19 -10.98 4.08 1.80
N LEU A 20 -11.63 3.41 2.77
CA LEU A 20 -12.34 2.14 2.52
C LEU A 20 -13.49 2.32 1.53
N ILE A 21 -14.27 3.40 1.70
CA ILE A 21 -15.39 3.73 0.80
C ILE A 21 -14.88 3.96 -0.62
N SER A 22 -13.82 4.78 -0.78
CA SER A 22 -13.24 5.06 -2.09
C SER A 22 -12.69 3.80 -2.78
N LEU A 23 -12.05 2.90 -2.02
CA LEU A 23 -11.53 1.63 -2.57
C LEU A 23 -12.67 0.69 -2.98
N ASN A 24 -13.76 0.63 -2.23
CA ASN A 24 -14.90 -0.19 -2.62
C ASN A 24 -15.63 0.41 -3.83
N TYR A 25 -15.76 1.73 -3.91
CA TYR A 25 -16.35 2.40 -5.08
C TYR A 25 -15.53 2.14 -6.35
N GLU A 26 -14.21 2.32 -6.29
CA GLU A 26 -13.31 1.98 -7.41
C GLU A 26 -13.46 0.50 -7.80
N TRP A 27 -13.57 -0.39 -6.82
CA TRP A 27 -13.77 -1.81 -7.08
C TRP A 27 -15.08 -2.10 -7.83
N ASP A 28 -16.18 -1.50 -7.37
CA ASP A 28 -17.51 -1.65 -7.98
C ASP A 28 -17.53 -1.11 -9.43
N GLU A 29 -16.72 -0.09 -9.75
CA GLU A 29 -16.54 0.39 -11.12
C GLU A 29 -15.68 -0.53 -12.01
N LEU A 30 -14.79 -1.32 -11.41
CA LEU A 30 -13.90 -2.23 -12.13
C LEU A 30 -14.59 -3.54 -12.50
N VAL A 31 -15.41 -4.10 -11.60
CA VAL A 31 -16.03 -5.43 -11.78
C VAL A 31 -16.78 -5.56 -13.12
N PRO A 32 -17.71 -4.65 -13.50
CA PRO A 32 -18.51 -4.82 -14.72
C PRO A 32 -17.71 -4.83 -16.03
N ARG A 33 -16.48 -4.29 -16.01
CA ARG A 33 -15.61 -4.16 -17.20
C ARG A 33 -14.50 -5.20 -17.21
N SER A 34 -14.47 -6.10 -16.24
CA SER A 34 -13.32 -6.97 -16.01
C SER A 34 -13.37 -8.31 -16.73
N ALA A 35 -14.49 -8.70 -17.33
CA ALA A 35 -14.62 -10.01 -17.96
C ALA A 35 -13.56 -10.30 -19.05
N PRO A 36 -13.25 -9.38 -19.99
CA PRO A 36 -12.19 -9.63 -20.97
C PRO A 36 -10.80 -9.78 -20.34
N LEU A 37 -10.53 -9.04 -19.26
CA LEU A 37 -9.28 -9.08 -18.51
C LEU A 37 -9.12 -10.43 -17.81
N VAL A 38 -10.15 -10.87 -17.07
CA VAL A 38 -10.16 -12.15 -16.35
C VAL A 38 -10.07 -13.33 -17.31
N ALA A 39 -10.78 -13.29 -18.44
CA ALA A 39 -10.62 -14.28 -19.50
C ALA A 39 -9.18 -14.34 -20.05
N GLY A 40 -8.51 -13.19 -20.15
CA GLY A 40 -7.09 -13.11 -20.50
C GLY A 40 -6.17 -13.76 -19.47
N TRP A 41 -6.43 -13.52 -18.19
CA TRP A 41 -5.69 -14.11 -17.09
C TRP A 41 -5.90 -15.63 -16.99
N ALA A 42 -7.13 -16.10 -17.15
CA ALA A 42 -7.49 -17.52 -17.14
C ALA A 42 -6.73 -18.35 -18.20
N ARG A 43 -6.44 -17.77 -19.37
CA ARG A 43 -5.62 -18.42 -20.40
C ARG A 43 -4.17 -18.63 -19.98
N ARG A 44 -3.62 -17.74 -19.15
CA ARG A 44 -2.23 -17.81 -18.64
C ARG A 44 -2.14 -18.65 -17.36
N PHE A 45 -3.17 -18.57 -16.52
CA PHE A 45 -3.22 -19.22 -15.22
C PHE A 45 -4.53 -20.00 -15.07
N PRO A 46 -4.51 -21.33 -15.28
CA PRO A 46 -5.71 -22.17 -15.19
C PRO A 46 -6.44 -22.10 -13.85
N ALA A 47 -5.76 -21.74 -12.76
CA ALA A 47 -6.38 -21.53 -11.45
C ALA A 47 -7.45 -20.42 -11.43
N LEU A 48 -7.47 -19.55 -12.45
CA LEU A 48 -8.40 -18.43 -12.58
C LEU A 48 -9.58 -18.75 -13.52
N SER A 49 -9.63 -19.94 -14.13
CA SER A 49 -10.60 -20.26 -15.20
C SER A 49 -12.05 -20.41 -14.75
N ALA A 50 -12.29 -20.51 -13.45
CA ALA A 50 -13.64 -20.64 -12.89
C ALA A 50 -14.32 -19.30 -12.60
N ALA A 51 -13.65 -18.18 -12.84
CA ALA A 51 -14.21 -16.84 -12.67
C ALA A 51 -14.48 -16.18 -14.02
N ASP A 52 -15.65 -15.55 -14.15
CA ASP A 52 -16.00 -14.76 -15.32
C ASP A 52 -15.58 -13.29 -15.16
N ASP A 53 -15.53 -12.79 -13.92
CA ASP A 53 -15.10 -11.43 -13.59
C ASP A 53 -14.30 -11.33 -12.27
N LEU A 54 -13.92 -10.10 -11.91
CA LEU A 54 -13.17 -9.83 -10.67
C LEU A 54 -13.96 -10.17 -9.40
N GLY A 55 -15.29 -10.04 -9.42
CA GLY A 55 -16.18 -10.39 -8.31
C GLY A 55 -16.17 -11.89 -8.06
N ASP A 56 -16.29 -12.69 -9.12
CA ASP A 56 -16.18 -14.14 -9.05
C ASP A 56 -14.79 -14.57 -8.54
N LEU A 57 -13.72 -13.93 -9.02
CA LEU A 57 -12.38 -14.19 -8.52
C LEU A 57 -12.28 -13.98 -7.01
N LEU A 58 -12.83 -12.89 -6.48
CA LEU A 58 -12.86 -12.66 -5.03
C LEU A 58 -13.65 -13.74 -4.29
N ALA A 59 -14.79 -14.15 -4.83
CA ALA A 59 -15.64 -15.19 -4.24
C ALA A 59 -14.96 -16.57 -4.23
N LEU A 60 -14.06 -16.84 -5.18
CA LEU A 60 -13.33 -18.11 -5.29
C LEU A 60 -12.08 -18.18 -4.42
N ILE A 61 -11.47 -17.04 -4.03
CA ILE A 61 -10.25 -17.00 -3.22
C ILE A 61 -10.33 -17.90 -1.97
N PRO A 62 -11.41 -17.91 -1.17
CA PRO A 62 -11.50 -18.78 0.01
C PRO A 62 -11.36 -20.28 -0.30
N SER A 63 -11.78 -20.73 -1.48
CA SER A 63 -11.74 -22.14 -1.89
C SER A 63 -10.36 -22.58 -2.39
N ALA A 64 -9.58 -21.67 -2.96
CA ALA A 64 -8.25 -21.95 -3.50
C ALA A 64 -7.26 -20.78 -3.30
N PRO A 65 -7.00 -20.36 -2.05
CA PRO A 65 -6.38 -19.07 -1.76
C PRO A 65 -4.98 -18.95 -2.32
N ASP A 66 -4.12 -19.94 -2.09
CA ASP A 66 -2.72 -19.86 -2.52
C ASP A 66 -2.57 -19.96 -4.05
N ALA A 67 -3.44 -20.73 -4.70
CA ALA A 67 -3.42 -20.87 -6.16
C ALA A 67 -3.85 -19.56 -6.85
N ILE A 68 -4.97 -18.99 -6.41
CA ILE A 68 -5.53 -17.77 -6.99
C ILE A 68 -4.65 -16.56 -6.65
N LEU A 69 -4.34 -16.34 -5.36
CA LEU A 69 -3.48 -15.22 -4.95
C LEU A 69 -2.08 -15.34 -5.56
N GLY A 70 -1.55 -16.56 -5.68
CA GLY A 70 -0.27 -16.80 -6.33
C GLY A 70 -0.28 -16.45 -7.82
N ALA A 71 -1.36 -16.73 -8.54
CA ALA A 71 -1.51 -16.33 -9.94
C ALA A 71 -1.60 -14.80 -10.07
N LEU A 72 -2.41 -14.15 -9.25
CA LEU A 72 -2.57 -12.69 -9.25
C LEU A 72 -1.27 -11.95 -8.91
N LEU A 73 -0.48 -12.46 -7.97
CA LEU A 73 0.82 -11.89 -7.61
C LEU A 73 1.82 -11.98 -8.77
N ARG A 74 1.82 -13.08 -9.54
CA ARG A 74 2.67 -13.23 -10.74
C ARG A 74 2.22 -12.29 -11.86
N LEU A 75 0.92 -12.22 -12.14
CA LEU A 75 0.35 -11.28 -13.11
C LEU A 75 0.75 -9.83 -12.78
N GLY A 76 0.62 -9.42 -11.53
CA GLY A 76 1.02 -8.07 -11.13
C GLY A 76 2.52 -7.82 -11.25
N ALA A 77 3.37 -8.82 -10.95
CA ALA A 77 4.81 -8.73 -11.19
C ALA A 77 5.17 -8.60 -12.68
N GLU A 78 4.30 -9.10 -13.56
CA GLU A 78 4.39 -8.97 -15.02
C GLU A 78 3.78 -7.64 -15.55
N GLY A 79 3.30 -6.77 -14.66
CA GLY A 79 2.79 -5.43 -14.99
C GLY A 79 1.28 -5.26 -14.93
N GLU A 80 0.52 -6.32 -14.65
CA GLU A 80 -0.95 -6.28 -14.55
C GLU A 80 -1.37 -5.66 -13.20
N SER A 81 -1.38 -4.33 -13.10
CA SER A 81 -1.66 -3.61 -11.84
C SER A 81 -3.01 -3.98 -11.20
N VAL A 82 -4.02 -4.29 -12.02
CA VAL A 82 -5.34 -4.73 -11.55
C VAL A 82 -5.24 -6.05 -10.77
N ALA A 83 -4.29 -6.93 -11.08
CA ALA A 83 -4.12 -8.19 -10.35
C ALA A 83 -3.64 -7.96 -8.91
N TRP A 84 -2.69 -7.06 -8.69
CA TRP A 84 -2.31 -6.63 -7.33
C TRP A 84 -3.45 -5.91 -6.60
N ARG A 85 -4.26 -5.12 -7.33
CA ARG A 85 -5.46 -4.48 -6.78
C ARG A 85 -6.52 -5.49 -6.33
N THR A 86 -6.68 -6.62 -7.02
CA THR A 86 -7.54 -7.74 -6.60
C THR A 86 -7.03 -8.39 -5.32
N VAL A 87 -5.71 -8.60 -5.19
CA VAL A 87 -5.11 -9.11 -3.94
C VAL A 87 -5.33 -8.12 -2.80
N LEU A 88 -5.18 -6.81 -3.04
CA LEU A 88 -5.48 -5.78 -2.06
C LEU A 88 -6.94 -5.87 -1.61
N GLN A 89 -7.88 -5.96 -2.56
CA GLN A 89 -9.32 -6.06 -2.27
C GLN A 89 -9.63 -7.26 -1.36
N ALA A 90 -9.07 -8.43 -1.67
CA ALA A 90 -9.23 -9.64 -0.85
C ALA A 90 -8.68 -9.49 0.58
N MET A 91 -7.71 -8.59 0.77
CA MET A 91 -7.03 -8.36 2.03
C MET A 91 -7.58 -7.15 2.82
N LEU A 92 -8.51 -6.36 2.28
CA LEU A 92 -9.06 -5.16 2.94
C LEU A 92 -9.69 -5.49 4.30
N GLY A 93 -10.41 -6.61 4.41
CA GLY A 93 -10.98 -7.03 5.69
C GLY A 93 -9.92 -7.22 6.78
N LYS A 94 -8.71 -7.67 6.42
CA LYS A 94 -7.58 -7.78 7.37
C LYS A 94 -7.00 -6.41 7.73
N ALA A 95 -6.94 -5.49 6.77
CA ALA A 95 -6.53 -4.12 7.03
C ALA A 95 -7.50 -3.42 7.99
N VAL A 96 -8.83 -3.55 7.79
CA VAL A 96 -9.85 -3.02 8.71
C VAL A 96 -9.65 -3.55 10.12
N LEU A 97 -9.51 -4.88 10.28
CA LEU A 97 -9.31 -5.50 11.59
C LEU A 97 -8.03 -5.00 12.30
N LEU A 98 -6.93 -4.83 11.57
CA LEU A 98 -5.65 -4.36 12.13
C LEU A 98 -5.61 -2.86 12.44
N SER A 99 -6.59 -2.11 11.93
CA SER A 99 -6.66 -0.65 12.11
C SER A 99 -7.43 -0.24 13.36
N ALA A 100 -8.08 -1.19 14.04
CA ALA A 100 -8.79 -0.99 15.30
C ALA A 100 -9.75 0.22 15.28
N GLY A 101 -10.41 0.46 14.14
CA GLY A 101 -11.37 1.56 13.97
C GLY A 101 -10.78 2.93 13.61
N SER A 102 -9.46 3.07 13.53
CA SER A 102 -8.82 4.31 13.11
C SER A 102 -8.68 4.38 11.59
N ASP A 103 -9.23 5.44 10.99
CA ASP A 103 -9.08 5.74 9.56
C ASP A 103 -7.62 5.99 9.15
N GLU A 104 -6.87 6.72 9.98
CA GLU A 104 -5.45 6.98 9.74
C GLU A 104 -4.64 5.67 9.72
N ARG A 105 -4.88 4.79 10.71
CA ARG A 105 -4.24 3.47 10.74
C ARG A 105 -4.70 2.58 9.59
N PHE A 106 -5.93 2.75 9.10
CA PHE A 106 -6.42 2.03 7.93
C PHE A 106 -5.74 2.50 6.65
N ALA A 107 -5.59 3.81 6.46
CA ALA A 107 -4.87 4.35 5.31
C ALA A 107 -3.38 3.96 5.33
N GLU A 108 -2.76 3.89 6.52
CA GLU A 108 -1.41 3.34 6.69
C GLU A 108 -1.38 1.85 6.36
N ALA A 109 -2.32 1.07 6.88
CA ALA A 109 -2.40 -0.37 6.63
C ALA A 109 -2.59 -0.70 5.15
N VAL A 110 -3.42 0.05 4.43
CA VAL A 110 -3.59 -0.09 2.97
C VAL A 110 -2.27 0.20 2.25
N SER A 111 -1.54 1.25 2.65
CA SER A 111 -0.26 1.61 2.05
C SER A 111 0.79 0.51 2.25
N GLU A 112 0.93 0.01 3.47
CA GLU A 112 1.86 -1.07 3.81
C GLU A 112 1.47 -2.41 3.16
N LEU A 113 0.17 -2.68 3.05
CA LEU A 113 -0.33 -3.89 2.38
C LEU A 113 -0.03 -3.85 0.88
N TRP A 114 -0.19 -2.70 0.22
CA TRP A 114 0.19 -2.53 -1.18
C TRP A 114 1.69 -2.81 -1.39
N VAL A 115 2.55 -2.28 -0.52
CA VAL A 115 4.00 -2.55 -0.53
C VAL A 115 4.26 -4.05 -0.36
N ALA A 116 3.63 -4.69 0.63
CA ALA A 116 3.81 -6.10 0.93
C ALA A 116 3.36 -7.02 -0.22
N ILE A 117 2.30 -6.66 -0.94
CA ILE A 117 1.82 -7.38 -2.13
C ILE A 117 2.84 -7.29 -3.25
N ALA A 118 3.31 -6.08 -3.58
CA ALA A 118 4.25 -5.85 -4.68
C ALA A 118 5.61 -6.54 -4.46
N GLU A 119 6.04 -6.67 -3.19
CA GLU A 119 7.32 -7.29 -2.81
C GLU A 119 7.21 -8.80 -2.50
N TYR A 120 6.00 -9.37 -2.59
CA TYR A 120 5.77 -10.73 -2.13
C TYR A 120 6.55 -11.75 -2.98
N PRO A 121 7.47 -12.53 -2.39
CA PRO A 121 8.32 -13.44 -3.14
C PRO A 121 7.58 -14.76 -3.45
N VAL A 122 6.60 -14.73 -4.34
CA VAL A 122 5.70 -15.86 -4.62
C VAL A 122 6.44 -17.16 -5.00
N ALA A 123 7.56 -17.06 -5.70
CA ALA A 123 8.40 -18.23 -6.03
C ALA A 123 9.04 -18.89 -4.81
N ARG A 124 9.41 -18.11 -3.78
CA ARG A 124 10.01 -18.61 -2.53
C ARG A 124 8.97 -18.94 -1.47
N ARG A 125 7.79 -18.33 -1.53
CA ARG A 125 6.70 -18.48 -0.53
C ARG A 125 5.34 -18.72 -1.21
N PRO A 126 5.16 -19.85 -1.91
CA PRO A 126 3.95 -20.10 -2.70
C PRO A 126 2.71 -20.50 -1.87
N ARG A 127 2.86 -20.69 -0.54
CA ARG A 127 1.80 -21.16 0.36
C ARG A 127 1.52 -20.17 1.48
N SER A 128 0.33 -20.26 2.04
CA SER A 128 -0.16 -19.42 3.13
C SER A 128 -0.03 -17.92 2.81
N ILE A 129 -0.31 -17.54 1.56
CA ILE A 129 -0.02 -16.21 1.03
C ILE A 129 -0.74 -15.13 1.82
N ALA A 130 -2.05 -15.25 2.00
CA ALA A 130 -2.85 -14.28 2.76
C ALA A 130 -2.38 -14.15 4.22
N ALA A 131 -2.04 -15.27 4.87
CA ALA A 131 -1.54 -15.27 6.24
C ALA A 131 -0.16 -14.58 6.34
N ASN A 132 0.74 -14.85 5.39
CA ASN A 132 2.06 -14.22 5.32
C ASN A 132 1.97 -12.71 5.06
N LEU A 133 1.04 -12.28 4.20
CA LEU A 133 0.76 -10.86 3.95
C LEU A 133 0.21 -10.19 5.21
N ALA A 134 -0.76 -10.80 5.89
CA ALA A 134 -1.31 -10.27 7.15
C ALA A 134 -0.24 -10.17 8.25
N TRP A 135 0.62 -11.18 8.39
CA TRP A 135 1.74 -11.16 9.33
C TRP A 135 2.77 -10.09 8.98
N GLY A 136 3.09 -9.93 7.70
CA GLY A 136 3.97 -8.87 7.20
C GLY A 136 3.41 -7.48 7.51
N LEU A 137 2.12 -7.28 7.24
CA LEU A 137 1.41 -6.04 7.53
C LEU A 137 1.44 -5.70 9.02
N ARG A 138 1.09 -6.65 9.90
CA ARG A 138 1.13 -6.44 11.35
C ARG A 138 2.54 -6.03 11.82
N ARG A 139 3.58 -6.65 11.28
CA ARG A 139 4.98 -6.32 11.61
C ARG A 139 5.36 -4.90 11.17
N ARG A 140 4.97 -4.51 9.96
CA ARG A 140 5.21 -3.16 9.40
C ARG A 140 4.52 -2.08 10.25
N LEU A 141 3.25 -2.29 10.59
CA LEU A 141 2.50 -1.38 11.46
C LEU A 141 3.06 -1.30 12.88
N ALA A 142 3.54 -2.40 13.44
CA ALA A 142 4.20 -2.40 14.75
C ALA A 142 5.53 -1.63 14.74
N ALA A 143 6.30 -1.71 13.64
CA ALA A 143 7.54 -0.97 13.48
C ALA A 143 7.29 0.55 13.31
N GLY A 144 6.24 0.94 12.58
CA GLY A 144 5.82 2.35 12.44
C GLY A 144 5.34 2.97 13.75
N ALA A 145 4.60 2.21 14.56
CA ALA A 145 4.14 2.66 15.88
C ALA A 145 5.27 2.93 16.89
N GLY A 146 6.47 2.37 16.67
CA GLY A 146 7.66 2.61 17.48
C GLY A 146 8.34 3.98 17.25
N VAL A 147 7.89 4.76 16.26
CA VAL A 147 8.45 6.08 15.91
C VAL A 147 7.56 7.24 16.42
N ALA A 148 6.67 6.96 17.38
CA ALA A 148 5.86 7.98 18.04
C ALA A 148 6.66 8.69 19.16
N GLY A 149 7.53 9.60 18.74
CA GLY A 149 8.14 10.63 19.57
C GLY A 149 8.98 11.56 18.69
N PRO A 150 8.75 12.88 18.67
CA PRO A 150 9.71 13.78 18.03
C PRO A 150 11.05 13.61 18.76
N PRO A 151 12.17 13.35 18.06
CA PRO A 151 13.46 13.33 18.73
C PRO A 151 13.74 14.74 19.27
N PRO A 152 14.33 14.88 20.47
CA PRO A 152 14.76 16.17 20.95
C PRO A 152 15.77 16.75 19.98
N VAL A 153 15.53 17.98 19.55
CA VAL A 153 16.45 18.77 18.74
C VAL A 153 17.71 19.02 19.57
N ALA A 154 18.78 18.28 19.31
CA ALA A 154 20.13 18.63 19.75
C ALA A 154 21.19 17.83 19.00
N GLY A 155 22.18 18.54 18.44
CA GLY A 155 23.53 18.02 18.28
C GLY A 155 23.89 17.51 16.89
N ASN A 156 24.23 18.46 16.02
CA ASN A 156 25.06 18.32 14.84
C ASN A 156 26.20 17.29 15.00
N GLU A 157 26.13 16.15 14.29
CA GLU A 157 27.32 15.33 13.96
C GLU A 157 27.22 14.85 12.51
N SER A 158 28.14 15.37 11.71
CA SER A 158 28.28 15.15 10.28
C SER A 158 28.55 13.69 9.95
N THR A 159 27.62 13.06 9.24
CA THR A 159 27.87 11.83 8.47
C THR A 159 27.41 12.08 7.05
N THR A 160 28.34 12.53 6.19
CA THR A 160 28.23 12.61 4.72
C THR A 160 26.79 12.74 4.20
N GLU A 161 26.16 13.89 4.47
CA GLU A 161 24.82 14.19 4.01
C GLU A 161 24.84 14.39 2.48
N LEU A 162 24.48 13.34 1.76
CA LEU A 162 23.87 13.46 0.45
C LEU A 162 22.63 14.36 0.60
N ASN A 163 22.80 15.67 0.35
CA ASN A 163 21.75 16.66 0.42
C ASN A 163 20.54 16.17 -0.40
N ALA A 164 19.37 16.01 0.25
CA ALA A 164 18.16 15.51 -0.40
C ALA A 164 17.82 16.28 -1.69
N VAL A 165 18.16 17.57 -1.77
CA VAL A 165 18.02 18.40 -2.97
C VAL A 165 18.91 17.89 -4.12
N SER A 166 20.19 17.64 -3.87
CA SER A 166 21.11 17.15 -4.91
C SER A 166 20.79 15.72 -5.34
N THR A 167 20.39 14.86 -4.40
CA THR A 167 19.99 13.47 -4.69
C THR A 167 18.75 13.42 -5.58
N LEU A 168 17.73 14.24 -5.31
CA LEU A 168 16.54 14.32 -6.16
C LEU A 168 16.84 14.90 -7.54
N ALA A 169 17.70 15.92 -7.62
CA ALA A 169 18.14 16.50 -8.90
C ALA A 169 18.91 15.48 -9.75
N GLN A 170 19.84 14.73 -9.14
CA GLN A 170 20.61 13.67 -9.79
C GLN A 170 19.71 12.51 -10.26
N ALA A 171 18.77 12.10 -9.42
CA ALA A 171 17.78 11.09 -9.78
C ALA A 171 16.93 11.48 -10.99
N ARG A 172 16.56 12.77 -11.11
CA ARG A 172 15.85 13.30 -12.28
C ARG A 172 16.75 13.33 -13.51
N SER A 173 18.00 13.79 -13.40
CA SER A 173 18.92 13.82 -14.55
C SER A 173 19.25 12.43 -15.10
N LEU A 174 19.26 11.41 -14.22
CA LEU A 174 19.43 10.01 -14.60
C LEU A 174 18.14 9.34 -15.12
N GLY A 175 17.02 10.09 -15.21
CA GLY A 175 15.72 9.55 -15.63
C GLY A 175 15.10 8.56 -14.64
N LEU A 176 15.58 8.51 -13.40
CA LEU A 176 15.04 7.67 -12.32
C LEU A 176 13.82 8.31 -11.65
N LEU A 177 13.52 9.57 -11.93
CA LEU A 177 12.30 10.26 -11.54
C LEU A 177 11.75 11.01 -12.75
N ASP A 178 10.44 10.90 -12.97
CA ASP A 178 9.75 11.86 -13.82
C ASP A 178 9.48 13.16 -13.05
N ASP A 179 9.05 14.20 -13.76
CA ASP A 179 8.83 15.53 -13.18
C ASP A 179 7.78 15.54 -12.06
N ARG A 180 6.78 14.66 -12.14
CA ARG A 180 5.69 14.57 -11.16
C ARG A 180 6.14 13.87 -9.89
N ASP A 181 6.86 12.76 -10.02
CA ASP A 181 7.45 12.02 -8.90
C ASP A 181 8.51 12.87 -8.19
N HIS A 182 9.35 13.59 -8.94
CA HIS A 182 10.34 14.51 -8.39
C HIS A 182 9.68 15.63 -7.59
N HIS A 183 8.67 16.30 -8.15
CA HIS A 183 7.96 17.38 -7.45
C HIS A 183 7.26 16.87 -6.19
N THR A 184 6.67 15.67 -6.24
CA THR A 184 6.02 15.05 -5.07
C THR A 184 7.03 14.78 -3.95
N LEU A 185 8.18 14.19 -4.27
CA LEU A 185 9.24 13.94 -3.29
C LEU A 185 9.84 15.23 -2.73
N TRP A 186 10.01 16.26 -3.57
CA TRP A 186 10.55 17.55 -3.17
C TRP A 186 9.65 18.24 -2.12
N LEU A 187 8.34 18.28 -2.36
CA LEU A 187 7.39 18.90 -1.41
C LEU A 187 7.46 18.23 -0.04
N VAL A 188 7.53 16.90 0.00
CA VAL A 188 7.49 16.13 1.25
C VAL A 188 8.83 16.16 1.99
N TYR A 189 9.95 15.91 1.30
CA TYR A 189 11.24 15.69 1.94
C TYR A 189 12.17 16.90 1.94
N VAL A 190 12.03 17.83 0.99
CA VAL A 190 12.84 19.06 0.95
C VAL A 190 12.08 20.21 1.59
N ALA A 191 10.83 20.44 1.16
CA ALA A 191 10.03 21.52 1.72
C ALA A 191 9.35 21.14 3.05
N GLY A 192 9.41 19.87 3.46
CA GLY A 192 8.91 19.40 4.75
C GLY A 192 7.38 19.42 4.88
N LEU A 193 6.65 19.39 3.76
CA LEU A 193 5.19 19.37 3.80
C LEU A 193 4.70 17.99 4.23
N SER A 194 3.62 17.99 5.02
CA SER A 194 2.86 16.77 5.26
C SER A 194 2.22 16.28 3.96
N SER A 195 1.93 14.98 3.87
CA SER A 195 1.27 14.41 2.69
C SER A 195 -0.08 15.07 2.38
N ALA A 196 -0.77 15.58 3.41
CA ALA A 196 -2.01 16.32 3.24
C ALA A 196 -1.82 17.68 2.56
N ARG A 197 -0.82 18.45 2.99
CA ARG A 197 -0.49 19.75 2.37
C ARG A 197 0.12 19.58 0.99
N ALA A 198 1.01 18.61 0.81
CA ALA A 198 1.57 18.29 -0.50
C ALA A 198 0.49 17.83 -1.49
N GLY A 199 -0.52 17.08 -1.02
CA GLY A 199 -1.65 16.67 -1.85
C GLY A 199 -2.50 17.86 -2.29
N ALA A 200 -2.81 18.77 -1.37
CA ALA A 200 -3.52 20.01 -1.69
C ALA A 200 -2.76 20.86 -2.74
N GLU A 201 -1.44 20.99 -2.60
CA GLU A 201 -0.59 21.73 -3.54
C GLU A 201 -0.55 21.07 -4.94
N LEU A 202 -0.55 19.74 -4.97
CA LEU A 202 -0.49 18.94 -6.20
C LEU A 202 -1.86 18.68 -6.84
N GLY A 203 -2.96 19.06 -6.20
CA GLY A 203 -4.32 18.72 -6.63
C GLY A 203 -4.60 17.21 -6.61
N ILE A 204 -3.97 16.46 -5.70
CA ILE A 204 -4.16 15.01 -5.55
C ILE A 204 -4.42 14.62 -4.10
N SER A 205 -4.91 13.40 -3.88
CA SER A 205 -5.18 12.93 -2.51
C SER A 205 -3.87 12.72 -1.70
N PRO A 206 -3.91 12.92 -0.37
CA PRO A 206 -2.78 12.63 0.52
C PRO A 206 -2.29 11.17 0.42
N GLU A 207 -3.18 10.23 0.10
CA GLU A 207 -2.89 8.81 -0.12
C GLU A 207 -2.07 8.61 -1.39
N LEU A 208 -2.41 9.33 -2.47
CA LEU A 208 -1.67 9.26 -3.73
C LEU A 208 -0.27 9.90 -3.59
N VAL A 209 -0.12 10.93 -2.75
CA VAL A 209 1.19 11.47 -2.37
C VAL A 209 2.03 10.39 -1.69
N ARG A 210 1.50 9.72 -0.65
CA ARG A 210 2.21 8.65 0.06
C ARG A 210 2.57 7.50 -0.86
N TYR A 211 1.65 7.09 -1.74
CA TYR A 211 1.90 6.08 -2.76
C TYR A 211 3.07 6.46 -3.67
N ARG A 212 3.06 7.68 -4.24
CA ARG A 212 4.11 8.17 -5.13
C ARG A 212 5.45 8.24 -4.39
N CYS A 213 5.49 8.83 -3.20
CA CYS A 213 6.70 8.87 -2.38
C CYS A 213 7.27 7.47 -2.13
N SER A 214 6.44 6.51 -1.70
CA SER A 214 6.86 5.13 -1.44
C SER A 214 7.37 4.43 -2.71
N ARG A 215 6.69 4.59 -3.84
CA ARG A 215 7.08 4.00 -5.12
C ARG A 215 8.40 4.60 -5.62
N SER A 216 8.51 5.93 -5.61
CA SER A 216 9.67 6.65 -6.13
C SER A 216 10.90 6.42 -5.25
N LEU A 217 10.79 6.49 -3.92
CA LEU A 217 11.90 6.14 -3.01
C LEU A 217 12.40 4.71 -3.20
N ARG A 218 11.51 3.74 -3.46
CA ARG A 218 11.92 2.36 -3.75
C ARG A 218 12.64 2.23 -5.09
N ARG A 219 12.19 2.95 -6.12
CA ARG A 219 12.90 3.00 -7.42
C ARG A 219 14.30 3.60 -7.27
N LEU A 220 14.47 4.60 -6.39
CA LEU A 220 15.77 5.17 -6.06
C LEU A 220 16.63 4.20 -5.24
N ALA A 221 16.08 3.57 -4.20
CA ALA A 221 16.81 2.63 -3.36
C ALA A 221 17.31 1.41 -4.13
N ALA A 222 16.53 0.91 -5.10
CA ALA A 222 16.94 -0.19 -5.99
C ALA A 222 18.09 0.19 -6.95
N ARG A 223 18.41 1.48 -7.06
CA ARG A 223 19.49 2.04 -7.89
C ARG A 223 20.38 2.98 -7.07
N ALA A 224 20.49 2.72 -5.76
CA ALA A 224 21.25 3.55 -4.84
C ALA A 224 22.75 3.58 -5.20
N ASP A 225 23.24 2.55 -5.87
CA ASP A 225 24.58 2.47 -6.45
C ASP A 225 24.84 3.57 -7.49
N LEU A 226 23.84 3.96 -8.28
CA LEU A 226 23.95 5.03 -9.28
C LEU A 226 23.82 6.44 -8.66
N LEU A 227 23.30 6.55 -7.44
CA LEU A 227 23.11 7.79 -6.70
C LEU A 227 24.22 8.05 -5.66
N ALA A 228 25.08 7.06 -5.42
CA ALA A 228 26.24 7.14 -4.54
C ALA A 228 27.55 7.45 -5.29
N ALA A 229 27.47 7.65 -6.61
CA ALA A 229 28.56 8.03 -7.51
C ALA A 229 28.54 9.53 -7.81
#